data_AF-A0A838I7W3-F1
#
_entry.id   AF-A0A838I7W3-F1
#
_cell.length_a   1.000
_cell.length_b   1.000
_cell.length_c   1.000
_cell.angle_alpha   90.00
_cell.angle_beta   90.00
_cell.angle_gamma   90.00
#
_symmetry.space_group_name_H-M   'P 1'
#
loop_
_entity.id
_entity.type
_entity.pdbx_description
1 polymer ?
#
loop_
_entity_poly.entity_id
_entity_poly.type
_entity_poly.pdbx_seq_one_letter_code
_entity_poly.pdbx_strand_id
1 'polypeptide(L)'
;MNRPSLTSATPEASRRAFRMLTVDMRPAASIVPVRETQDIEVAGAAGALPARVYRPEADGPVPTIVFFHGGGFVIGDLETHDDHARLLCRDVGAVVLSVDYRL
;
A
#
# COMPACT_ATOMS: atom_id res chain seq x y z
N MET A 1 25.01 -7.64 -9.62
CA MET A 1 24.63 -6.25 -9.99
C MET A 1 24.97 -5.37 -8.79
N ASN A 2 25.91 -4.41 -8.92
CA ASN A 2 26.43 -3.60 -7.80
C ASN A 2 25.45 -2.47 -7.44
N ARG A 3 24.35 -2.80 -6.75
CA ARG A 3 23.36 -1.80 -6.33
C ARG A 3 23.79 -1.22 -4.97
N PRO A 4 23.89 0.12 -4.82
CA PRO A 4 24.21 0.72 -3.52
C PRO A 4 23.19 0.29 -2.46
N SER A 5 23.66 0.16 -1.22
CA SER A 5 22.79 -0.18 -0.09
C SER A 5 21.73 0.90 0.13
N LEU A 6 20.62 0.54 0.76
CA LEU A 6 19.57 1.49 1.16
C LEU A 6 20.13 2.67 1.98
N THR A 7 21.21 2.44 2.73
CA THR A 7 21.88 3.44 3.59
C THR A 7 22.85 4.36 2.85
N SER A 8 23.16 4.08 1.58
CA SER A 8 24.12 4.87 0.79
C SER A 8 23.51 5.51 -0.47
N ALA A 9 22.29 5.13 -0.84
CA ALA A 9 21.53 5.72 -1.94
C ALA A 9 20.75 6.97 -1.47
N THR A 10 20.39 7.86 -2.40
CA THR A 10 19.46 8.96 -2.10
C THR A 10 18.04 8.44 -1.83
N PRO A 11 17.19 9.18 -1.09
CA PRO A 11 15.80 8.80 -0.89
C PRO A 11 15.05 8.51 -2.19
N GLU A 12 15.23 9.34 -3.22
CA GLU A 12 14.55 9.19 -4.51
C GLU A 12 15.01 7.92 -5.23
N ALA A 13 16.30 7.62 -5.18
CA ALA A 13 16.84 6.38 -5.75
C ALA A 13 16.28 5.16 -5.02
N SER A 14 16.22 5.20 -3.69
CA SER A 14 15.64 4.14 -2.87
C SER A 14 14.14 3.95 -3.12
N ARG A 15 13.36 5.03 -3.25
CA ARG A 15 11.92 5.00 -3.61
C ARG A 15 11.70 4.31 -4.96
N ARG A 16 12.43 4.73 -6.00
CA ARG A 16 12.36 4.10 -7.33
C ARG A 16 12.76 2.63 -7.29
N ALA A 17 13.83 2.32 -6.59
CA ALA A 17 14.36 0.97 -6.51
C ALA A 17 13.41 0.02 -5.76
N PHE A 18 12.68 0.51 -4.77
CA PHE A 18 11.64 -0.25 -4.08
C PHE A 18 10.42 -0.46 -4.97
N ARG A 19 9.91 0.61 -5.60
CA ARG A 19 8.79 0.55 -6.55
C ARG A 19 9.04 -0.43 -7.70
N MET A 20 10.24 -0.44 -8.26
CA MET A 20 10.62 -1.40 -9.30
C MET A 20 10.42 -2.85 -8.83
N LEU A 21 10.82 -3.17 -7.59
CA LEU A 21 10.75 -4.53 -7.05
C LEU A 21 9.33 -4.95 -6.65
N THR A 22 8.51 -4.03 -6.16
CA THR A 22 7.19 -4.33 -5.59
C THR A 22 6.03 -4.05 -6.54
N VAL A 23 6.20 -3.15 -7.50
CA VAL A 23 5.16 -2.70 -8.44
C VAL A 23 5.51 -3.11 -9.86
N ASP A 24 6.62 -2.63 -10.41
CA ASP A 24 6.89 -2.78 -11.86
C ASP A 24 7.20 -4.23 -12.26
N MET A 25 7.83 -4.99 -11.36
CA MET A 25 8.15 -6.41 -11.55
C MET A 25 7.04 -7.36 -11.10
N ARG A 26 5.93 -6.84 -10.53
CA ARG A 26 4.82 -7.64 -10.02
C ARG A 26 3.99 -8.17 -11.20
N PRO A 27 3.86 -9.49 -11.39
CA PRO A 27 2.99 -10.04 -12.42
C PRO A 27 1.53 -9.67 -12.12
N ALA A 28 0.77 -9.24 -13.13
CA ALA A 28 -0.65 -8.92 -12.94
C ALA A 28 -1.46 -10.10 -12.38
N ALA A 29 -1.06 -11.34 -12.73
CA ALA A 29 -1.68 -12.57 -12.21
C ALA A 29 -1.43 -12.82 -10.71
N SER A 30 -0.48 -12.13 -10.08
CA SER A 30 -0.23 -12.25 -8.64
C SER A 30 -1.05 -11.28 -7.80
N ILE A 31 -1.81 -10.36 -8.42
CA ILE A 31 -2.65 -9.40 -7.71
C ILE A 31 -3.75 -10.16 -6.97
N VAL A 32 -3.80 -9.99 -5.65
CA VAL A 32 -4.80 -10.65 -4.82
C VAL A 32 -6.20 -10.09 -5.11
N PRO A 33 -7.17 -10.93 -5.50
CA PRO A 33 -8.52 -10.47 -5.77
C PRO A 33 -9.23 -10.06 -4.47
N VAL A 34 -9.92 -8.94 -4.52
CA VAL A 34 -10.87 -8.44 -3.52
C VAL A 34 -12.11 -7.93 -4.26
N ARG A 35 -13.23 -7.71 -3.56
CA ARG A 35 -14.48 -7.26 -4.19
C ARG A 35 -14.29 -5.94 -4.93
N GLU A 36 -13.66 -4.98 -4.26
CA GLU A 36 -13.51 -3.63 -4.76
C GLU A 36 -12.28 -2.96 -4.15
N THR A 37 -11.64 -2.10 -4.94
CA THR A 37 -10.69 -1.10 -4.45
C THR A 37 -11.15 0.29 -4.87
N GLN A 38 -11.07 1.26 -3.97
CA GLN A 38 -11.50 2.63 -4.21
C GLN A 38 -10.49 3.63 -3.65
N ASP A 39 -9.96 4.50 -4.50
CA ASP A 39 -9.12 5.63 -4.07
C ASP A 39 -10.00 6.75 -3.51
N ILE A 40 -9.59 7.28 -2.36
CA ILE A 40 -10.26 8.33 -1.61
C ILE A 40 -9.24 9.31 -1.03
N GLU A 41 -9.74 10.40 -0.43
CA GLU A 41 -8.95 11.26 0.46
C GLU A 41 -9.47 11.18 1.89
N VAL A 42 -8.56 11.22 2.86
CA VAL A 42 -8.87 11.31 4.29
C VAL A 42 -8.30 12.59 4.88
N ALA A 43 -8.95 13.14 5.90
CA ALA A 43 -8.46 14.32 6.59
C ALA A 43 -7.18 14.00 7.37
N GLY A 44 -6.08 14.68 7.05
CA GLY A 44 -4.82 14.62 7.78
C GLY A 44 -4.53 15.92 8.53
N ALA A 45 -3.54 15.86 9.44
CA ALA A 45 -3.17 17.01 10.29
C ALA A 45 -2.66 18.24 9.50
N ALA A 46 -2.16 18.05 8.28
CA ALA A 46 -1.61 19.10 7.44
C ALA A 46 -2.34 19.26 6.10
N GLY A 47 -3.54 18.68 5.97
CA GLY A 47 -4.31 18.63 4.72
C GLY A 47 -4.81 17.23 4.40
N ALA A 48 -5.51 17.10 3.28
CA ALA A 48 -5.98 15.82 2.77
C ALA A 48 -4.82 14.87 2.47
N LEU A 49 -5.01 13.58 2.77
CA LEU A 49 -4.06 12.51 2.46
C LEU A 49 -4.73 11.53 1.49
N PRO A 50 -4.05 11.08 0.43
CA PRO A 50 -4.53 9.99 -0.39
C PRO A 50 -4.67 8.71 0.45
N ALA A 51 -5.67 7.90 0.13
CA ALA A 51 -5.87 6.60 0.73
C ALA A 51 -6.59 5.67 -0.24
N ARG A 52 -6.49 4.36 -0.02
CA ARG A 52 -7.22 3.34 -0.78
C ARG A 52 -8.01 2.45 0.16
N VAL A 53 -9.31 2.31 -0.12
CA VAL A 53 -10.22 1.39 0.55
C VAL A 53 -10.27 0.08 -0.22
N TYR A 54 -10.07 -1.03 0.47
CA TYR A 54 -10.22 -2.39 -0.04
C TYR A 54 -11.42 -3.03 0.65
N ARG A 55 -12.34 -3.60 -0.12
CA ARG A 55 -13.54 -4.26 0.41
C ARG A 55 -13.48 -5.78 0.20
N PRO A 56 -13.73 -6.59 1.23
CA PRO A 56 -13.78 -8.04 1.09
C PRO A 56 -15.10 -8.47 0.47
N GLU A 57 -15.18 -9.74 0.06
CA GLU A 57 -16.46 -10.37 -0.20
C GLU A 57 -17.17 -10.63 1.12
N ALA A 58 -18.24 -9.87 1.39
CA ALA A 58 -19.07 -9.99 2.59
C ALA A 58 -20.50 -9.51 2.35
N ASP A 59 -21.48 -10.15 3.00
CA ASP A 59 -22.91 -9.82 2.87
C ASP A 59 -23.42 -8.85 3.96
N GLY A 60 -22.55 -8.46 4.89
CA GLY A 60 -22.90 -7.62 6.03
C GLY A 60 -21.72 -6.80 6.57
N PRO A 61 -21.91 -6.11 7.72
CA PRO A 61 -20.86 -5.29 8.32
C PRO A 61 -19.64 -6.12 8.71
N VAL A 62 -18.45 -5.57 8.42
CA VAL A 62 -17.15 -6.15 8.76
C VAL A 62 -16.31 -5.12 9.52
N PRO A 63 -15.31 -5.56 10.32
CA PRO A 63 -14.37 -4.63 10.93
C PRO A 63 -13.56 -3.86 9.87
N THR A 64 -12.97 -2.74 10.29
CA THR A 64 -12.04 -1.96 9.46
C THR A 64 -10.64 -1.99 10.06
N ILE A 65 -9.65 -2.27 9.22
CA ILE A 65 -8.22 -2.13 9.52
C ILE A 65 -7.73 -0.84 8.87
N VAL A 66 -7.12 0.05 9.65
CA VAL A 66 -6.35 1.18 9.11
C VAL A 66 -4.91 0.72 8.94
N PHE A 67 -4.41 0.76 7.70
CA PHE A 67 -3.10 0.26 7.32
C PHE A 67 -2.16 1.41 6.93
N PHE A 68 -0.97 1.42 7.52
CA PHE A 68 0.11 2.34 7.17
C PHE A 68 1.26 1.54 6.58
N HIS A 69 1.63 1.87 5.34
CA HIS A 69 2.68 1.12 4.63
C HIS A 69 4.04 1.22 5.34
N GLY A 70 4.84 0.16 5.21
CA GLY A 70 6.21 0.15 5.71
C GLY A 70 7.15 0.95 4.80
N GLY A 71 8.43 0.99 5.18
CA GLY A 71 9.47 1.69 4.42
C GLY A 71 10.23 2.77 5.21
N GLY A 72 10.22 2.67 6.54
CA GLY A 72 11.05 3.50 7.42
C GLY A 72 10.77 4.99 7.32
N PHE A 73 9.54 5.37 6.97
CA PHE A 73 9.12 6.77 6.74
C PHE A 73 9.86 7.47 5.59
N VAL A 74 10.50 6.72 4.70
CA VAL A 74 11.26 7.26 3.56
C VAL A 74 10.81 6.66 2.23
N ILE A 75 10.53 5.36 2.17
CA ILE A 75 10.06 4.64 0.97
C ILE A 75 8.69 4.03 1.20
N GLY A 76 8.10 3.50 0.12
CA GLY A 76 6.75 2.95 0.14
C GLY A 76 5.71 3.98 -0.30
N ASP A 77 4.55 3.47 -0.68
CA ASP A 77 3.35 4.19 -1.11
C ASP A 77 2.20 3.16 -1.17
N LEU A 78 1.00 3.58 -1.58
CA LEU A 78 -0.16 2.70 -1.76
C LEU A 78 0.12 1.52 -2.70
N GLU A 79 0.87 1.72 -3.78
CA GLU A 79 1.11 0.70 -4.80
C GLU A 79 2.10 -0.37 -4.34
N THR A 80 3.15 0.05 -3.64
CA THR A 80 4.19 -0.86 -3.14
C THR A 80 3.67 -1.88 -2.11
N HIS A 81 2.56 -1.57 -1.44
CA HIS A 81 1.94 -2.43 -0.43
C HIS A 81 0.52 -2.89 -0.80
N ASP A 82 0.11 -2.69 -2.05
CA ASP A 82 -1.23 -3.02 -2.54
C ASP A 82 -1.60 -4.49 -2.27
N ASP A 83 -0.70 -5.45 -2.53
CA ASP A 83 -0.96 -6.87 -2.23
C ASP A 83 -1.08 -7.16 -0.74
N HIS A 84 -0.32 -6.47 0.11
CA HIS A 84 -0.42 -6.66 1.56
C HIS A 84 -1.78 -6.20 2.08
N ALA A 85 -2.28 -5.06 1.60
CA ALA A 85 -3.62 -4.57 1.92
C ALA A 85 -4.71 -5.51 1.39
N ARG A 86 -4.55 -6.05 0.17
CA ARG A 86 -5.48 -7.04 -0.40
C ARG A 86 -5.49 -8.36 0.38
N LEU A 87 -4.32 -8.86 0.79
CA LEU A 87 -4.20 -10.07 1.62
C LEU A 87 -4.90 -9.87 2.97
N LEU A 88 -4.63 -8.75 3.65
CA LEU A 88 -5.33 -8.41 4.90
C LEU A 88 -6.84 -8.34 4.69
N CYS A 89 -7.28 -7.66 3.64
CA CYS A 89 -8.70 -7.53 3.30
C CYS A 89 -9.37 -8.90 3.10
N ARG A 90 -8.80 -9.74 2.24
CA ARG A 90 -9.33 -11.06 1.88
C ARG A 90 -9.27 -12.04 3.05
N ASP A 91 -8.11 -12.17 3.68
CA ASP A 91 -7.84 -13.26 4.63
C ASP A 91 -8.40 -12.98 6.03
N VAL A 92 -8.49 -11.70 6.42
CA VAL A 92 -9.15 -11.30 7.68
C VAL A 92 -10.66 -11.12 7.48
N GLY A 93 -11.12 -10.88 6.25
CA GLY A 93 -12.52 -10.53 5.97
C GLY A 93 -12.88 -9.15 6.51
N ALA A 94 -11.98 -8.19 6.38
CA ALA A 94 -12.11 -6.82 6.89
C ALA A 94 -11.99 -5.79 5.76
N VAL A 95 -12.64 -4.63 5.91
CA VAL A 95 -12.30 -3.47 5.09
C VAL A 95 -10.90 -3.01 5.46
N VAL A 96 -10.04 -2.72 4.48
CA VAL A 96 -8.73 -2.12 4.72
C VAL A 96 -8.70 -0.71 4.17
N LEU A 97 -8.38 0.27 5.01
CA LEU A 97 -8.08 1.65 4.63
C LEU A 97 -6.57 1.84 4.66
N SER A 98 -5.92 1.78 3.50
CA SER A 98 -4.48 2.05 3.35
C SER A 98 -4.24 3.54 3.18
N VAL A 99 -3.37 4.15 4.00
CA VAL A 99 -3.12 5.60 4.00
C VAL A 99 -1.77 5.93 3.39
N ASP A 100 -1.75 6.84 2.43
CA ASP A 100 -0.55 7.39 1.80
C ASP A 100 -0.04 8.59 2.61
N TYR A 101 0.69 8.30 3.68
CA TYR A 101 1.19 9.33 4.58
C TYR A 101 2.42 10.04 3.98
N ARG A 102 2.72 11.24 4.49
CA ARG A 102 3.87 12.05 4.02
C ARG A 102 5.20 11.34 4.32
N LEU A 103 6.14 11.44 3.36
CA LEU A 103 7.52 10.93 3.44
C LEU A 103 8.55 12.02 3.11
#